data_AF-A0A956KWB5-F1
#
_entry.id   AF-A0A956KWB5-F1
#
_cell.length_a   1.000
_cell.length_b   1.000
_cell.length_c   1.000
_cell.angle_alpha   90.00
_cell.angle_beta   90.00
_cell.angle_gamma   90.00
#
_symmetry.space_group_name_H-M   'P 1'
#
loop_
_entity.id
_entity.type
_entity.pdbx_description
1 polymer ?
#
loop_
_entity_poly.entity_id
_entity_poly.type
_entity_poly.pdbx_seq_one_letter_code
_entity_poly.pdbx_strand_id
1 'polypeptide(L)'
;MRRRASLLLVAVGLLVGCGDATGAVELAWVFVDRGGDPIFPGGVFSVDDEHDSCELPGVVADQGVPYDLRVELEICDPACEAGCDAEECLVLPRRRFGCNTARGNEPEVPASDEPYRFTLRAVVGASSIDVDCPEPTCIAVPAPRERVVEAGRVTDLQVYQLAVDVDRNAGERLDLEACGCA
;
A
#
# COMPACT_ATOMS: atom_id res chain seq x y z
N MET A 1 68.01 36.98 -12.74
CA MET A 1 66.89 36.37 -13.49
C MET A 1 66.12 35.44 -12.56
N ARG A 2 64.93 35.83 -12.08
CA ARG A 2 64.08 35.01 -11.19
C ARG A 2 62.87 34.52 -12.00
N ARG A 3 62.83 33.23 -12.36
CA ARG A 3 61.64 32.60 -12.92
C ARG A 3 60.80 32.04 -11.76
N ARG A 4 59.58 32.56 -11.62
CA ARG A 4 58.57 32.10 -10.67
C ARG A 4 58.04 30.74 -11.14
N ALA A 5 58.08 29.74 -10.27
CA ALA A 5 57.42 28.46 -10.46
C ALA A 5 55.95 28.63 -10.09
N SER A 6 55.06 28.51 -11.07
CA SER A 6 53.62 28.43 -10.85
C SER A 6 53.28 26.97 -10.52
N LEU A 7 52.98 26.68 -9.25
CA LEU A 7 52.32 25.44 -8.87
C LEU A 7 50.89 25.47 -9.39
N LEU A 8 50.54 24.54 -10.28
CA LEU A 8 49.15 24.20 -10.58
C LEU A 8 48.58 23.41 -9.40
N LEU A 9 47.58 23.99 -8.72
CA LEU A 9 46.68 23.24 -7.84
C LEU A 9 45.70 22.44 -8.70
N VAL A 10 45.78 21.11 -8.63
CA VAL A 10 44.74 20.21 -9.12
C VAL A 10 43.67 20.12 -8.03
N ALA A 11 42.56 20.82 -8.24
CA ALA A 11 41.36 20.66 -7.42
C ALA A 11 40.61 19.42 -7.93
N VAL A 12 40.74 18.30 -7.20
CA VAL A 12 39.88 17.13 -7.36
C VAL A 12 38.53 17.47 -6.74
N GLY A 13 37.58 17.85 -7.59
CA GLY A 13 36.18 18.00 -7.18
C GLY A 13 35.57 16.63 -6.94
N LEU A 14 35.43 16.24 -5.67
CA LEU A 14 34.51 15.18 -5.27
C LEU A 14 33.09 15.67 -5.53
N LEU A 15 32.49 15.19 -6.62
CA LEU A 15 31.06 15.27 -6.85
C LEU A 15 30.39 14.38 -5.78
N VAL A 16 30.14 14.94 -4.61
CA VAL A 16 29.11 14.42 -3.70
C VAL A 16 27.79 14.75 -4.38
N GLY A 17 27.35 13.85 -5.27
CA GLY A 17 26.01 13.93 -5.80
C GLY A 17 25.05 13.70 -4.64
N CYS A 18 24.35 14.76 -4.22
CA CYS A 18 23.13 14.63 -3.43
C CYS A 18 22.05 14.02 -4.34
N GLY A 19 22.21 12.74 -4.69
CA GLY A 19 21.15 11.94 -5.27
C GLY A 19 20.58 11.13 -4.13
N ASP A 20 19.31 11.36 -3.79
CA ASP A 20 18.61 10.52 -2.83
C ASP A 20 18.73 9.06 -3.29
N ALA A 21 19.24 8.18 -2.43
CA ALA A 21 19.40 6.75 -2.75
C ALA A 21 18.07 6.00 -2.77
N THR A 22 16.96 6.74 -2.69
CA THR A 22 15.58 6.27 -2.58
C THR A 22 14.71 6.93 -3.64
N GLY A 23 13.66 6.23 -4.03
CA GLY A 23 12.51 6.79 -4.73
C GLY A 23 11.26 6.71 -3.85
N ALA A 24 10.18 7.33 -4.30
CA ALA A 24 8.88 7.23 -3.67
C ALA A 24 7.99 6.26 -4.43
N VAL A 25 7.11 5.55 -3.73
CA VAL A 25 6.06 4.73 -4.32
C VAL A 25 4.72 5.35 -3.97
N GLU A 26 3.93 5.67 -4.99
CA GLU A 26 2.58 6.17 -4.83
C GLU A 26 1.58 5.10 -5.27
N LEU A 27 0.48 4.99 -4.55
CA LEU A 27 -0.64 4.15 -4.91
C LEU A 27 -1.95 4.92 -4.78
N ALA A 28 -2.91 4.58 -5.63
CA ALA A 28 -4.29 4.99 -5.51
C ALA A 28 -5.18 3.75 -5.53
N TRP A 29 -6.25 3.74 -4.75
CA TRP A 29 -7.17 2.61 -4.71
C TRP A 29 -8.61 3.03 -4.48
N VAL A 30 -9.53 2.14 -4.84
CA VAL A 30 -10.96 2.24 -4.61
C VAL A 30 -11.51 0.84 -4.34
N PHE A 31 -12.35 0.69 -3.32
CA PHE A 31 -13.16 -0.51 -3.15
C PHE A 31 -14.48 -0.31 -3.90
N VAL A 32 -14.85 -1.30 -4.69
CA VAL A 32 -16.08 -1.31 -5.47
C VAL A 32 -16.87 -2.58 -5.18
N ASP A 33 -18.17 -2.58 -5.43
CA ASP A 33 -18.93 -3.81 -5.43
C ASP A 33 -18.88 -4.52 -6.78
N ARG A 34 -19.64 -5.60 -6.90
CA ARG A 34 -19.81 -6.40 -8.12
C ARG A 34 -20.28 -5.62 -9.35
N GLY A 35 -21.00 -4.51 -9.16
CA GLY A 35 -21.43 -3.61 -10.23
C GLY A 35 -20.32 -2.65 -10.70
N GLY A 36 -19.20 -2.60 -9.97
CA GLY A 36 -18.16 -1.59 -10.17
C GLY A 36 -18.52 -0.25 -9.53
N ASP A 37 -19.62 -0.17 -8.79
CA ASP A 37 -19.99 1.03 -8.06
C ASP A 37 -19.04 1.20 -6.87
N PRO A 38 -18.49 2.40 -6.62
CA PRO A 38 -17.63 2.65 -5.47
C PRO A 38 -18.35 2.38 -4.15
N ILE A 39 -17.80 1.47 -3.34
CA ILE A 39 -18.14 1.28 -1.93
C ILE A 39 -17.35 2.27 -1.08
N PHE A 40 -16.05 2.38 -1.38
CA PHE A 40 -15.13 3.24 -0.64
C PHE A 40 -14.06 3.87 -1.56
N PRO A 41 -13.71 5.17 -1.42
CA PRO A 41 -14.24 6.11 -0.43
C PRO A 41 -15.73 6.45 -0.59
N GLY A 42 -16.50 6.20 0.48
CA GLY A 42 -17.96 6.30 0.51
C GLY A 42 -18.42 6.61 1.93
N GLY A 43 -18.42 7.90 2.27
CA GLY A 43 -18.84 8.45 3.56
C GLY A 43 -18.83 9.98 3.49
N VAL A 44 -19.61 10.65 4.36
CA VAL A 44 -19.54 12.11 4.48
C VAL A 44 -18.25 12.45 5.20
N PHE A 45 -17.23 12.88 4.44
CA PHE A 45 -16.00 13.42 5.00
C PHE A 45 -16.31 14.63 5.90
N SER A 46 -16.27 14.43 7.21
CA SER A 46 -16.29 15.50 8.19
C SER A 46 -14.85 15.70 8.65
N VAL A 47 -14.36 16.95 8.62
CA VAL A 47 -12.98 17.31 8.98
C VAL A 47 -12.70 17.02 10.47
N ASP A 48 -13.77 16.80 11.25
CA ASP A 48 -13.72 16.54 12.69
C ASP A 48 -13.62 15.04 13.04
N ASP A 49 -13.76 14.13 12.05
CA ASP A 49 -13.70 12.67 12.23
C ASP A 49 -12.38 12.10 11.70
N GLU A 50 -11.25 12.43 12.36
CA GLU A 50 -9.94 11.77 12.17
C GLU A 50 -9.94 10.32 12.73
N HIS A 51 -10.94 9.53 12.42
CA HIS A 51 -10.95 8.10 12.70
C HIS A 51 -10.42 7.36 11.48
N ASP A 52 -9.38 6.54 11.66
CA ASP A 52 -8.91 5.56 10.65
C ASP A 52 -9.89 4.37 10.57
N SER A 53 -11.16 4.69 10.36
CA SER A 53 -12.26 3.75 10.34
C SER A 53 -13.33 4.21 9.34
N CYS A 54 -13.85 3.25 8.57
CA CYS A 54 -15.01 3.48 7.71
C CYS A 54 -16.32 3.08 8.39
N GLU A 55 -16.25 2.27 9.47
CA GLU A 55 -17.39 1.67 10.18
C GLU A 55 -18.44 1.08 9.23
N LEU A 56 -17.99 0.36 8.21
CA LEU A 56 -18.87 -0.25 7.22
C LEU A 56 -19.75 -1.33 7.88
N PRO A 57 -21.00 -1.49 7.42
CA PRO A 57 -21.93 -2.41 8.06
C PRO A 57 -21.58 -3.87 7.71
N GLY A 58 -21.15 -4.65 8.69
CA GLY A 58 -20.87 -6.07 8.56
C GLY A 58 -21.82 -6.94 9.39
N VAL A 59 -21.68 -8.25 9.23
CA VAL A 59 -22.39 -9.26 10.02
C VAL A 59 -21.46 -10.45 10.34
N VAL A 60 -21.57 -10.97 11.56
CA VAL A 60 -20.97 -12.24 12.02
C VAL A 60 -22.05 -12.98 12.81
N ALA A 61 -22.33 -14.24 12.49
CA ALA A 61 -23.35 -15.03 13.19
C ALA A 61 -24.68 -14.27 13.40
N ASP A 62 -25.17 -13.59 12.34
CA ASP A 62 -26.37 -12.73 12.32
C ASP A 62 -26.32 -11.47 13.22
N GLN A 63 -25.18 -11.16 13.85
CA GLN A 63 -24.97 -9.96 14.65
C GLN A 63 -24.33 -8.85 13.82
N GLY A 64 -24.92 -7.65 13.86
CA GLY A 64 -24.35 -6.48 13.19
C GLY A 64 -23.03 -6.06 13.82
N VAL A 65 -21.98 -5.98 13.02
CA VAL A 65 -20.62 -5.65 13.45
C VAL A 65 -20.04 -4.61 12.49
N PRO A 66 -19.58 -3.43 12.96
CA PRO A 66 -18.88 -2.49 12.10
C PRO A 66 -17.48 -3.03 11.73
N TYR A 67 -17.05 -2.79 10.50
CA TYR A 67 -15.73 -3.17 10.03
C TYR A 67 -15.07 -2.09 9.16
N ASP A 68 -13.77 -2.24 8.98
CA ASP A 68 -12.88 -1.34 8.27
C ASP A 68 -12.25 -2.05 7.07
N LEU A 69 -12.19 -1.35 5.93
CA LEU A 69 -11.48 -1.79 4.73
C LEU A 69 -10.17 -1.04 4.57
N ARG A 70 -9.05 -1.74 4.76
CA ARG A 70 -7.70 -1.20 4.64
C ARG A 70 -6.96 -1.85 3.47
N VAL A 71 -5.91 -1.18 3.03
CA VAL A 71 -4.97 -1.72 2.04
C VAL A 71 -3.60 -1.83 2.69
N GLU A 72 -2.91 -2.92 2.43
CA GLU A 72 -1.52 -3.11 2.86
C GLU A 72 -0.63 -3.26 1.63
N LEU A 73 0.43 -2.47 1.58
CA LEU A 73 1.48 -2.55 0.57
C LEU A 73 2.62 -3.40 1.09
N GLU A 74 2.98 -4.40 0.30
CA GLU A 74 4.18 -5.19 0.44
C GLU A 74 5.11 -4.92 -0.75
N ILE A 75 6.39 -4.66 -0.44
CA ILE A 75 7.45 -4.49 -1.42
C ILE A 75 8.53 -5.52 -1.08
N CYS A 76 8.80 -6.45 -1.98
CA CYS A 76 9.78 -7.52 -1.78
C CYS A 76 10.78 -7.59 -2.94
N ASP A 77 11.95 -8.16 -2.63
CA ASP A 77 12.90 -8.60 -3.64
C ASP A 77 12.45 -9.97 -4.20
N PRO A 78 12.02 -10.05 -5.48
CA PRO A 78 11.58 -11.32 -6.07
C PRO A 78 12.73 -12.33 -6.27
N ALA A 79 13.99 -11.89 -6.20
CA ALA A 79 15.15 -12.77 -6.29
C ALA A 79 15.54 -13.40 -4.93
N CYS A 80 14.90 -12.98 -3.84
CA CYS A 80 15.16 -13.51 -2.51
C CYS A 80 14.75 -15.00 -2.41
N GLU A 81 15.66 -15.86 -1.95
CA GLU A 81 15.46 -17.32 -1.93
C GLU A 81 14.29 -17.77 -1.05
N ALA A 82 14.00 -17.04 0.04
CA ALA A 82 12.90 -17.37 0.95
C ALA A 82 11.52 -16.91 0.43
N GLY A 83 11.48 -16.14 -0.66
CA GLY A 83 10.25 -15.65 -1.29
C GLY A 83 9.59 -14.48 -0.56
N CYS A 84 8.66 -13.80 -1.23
CA CYS A 84 8.08 -12.53 -0.78
C CYS A 84 7.22 -12.59 0.48
N ASP A 85 6.79 -13.77 0.92
CA ASP A 85 6.04 -13.91 2.16
C ASP A 85 6.95 -13.82 3.40
N ALA A 86 8.25 -14.08 3.23
CA ALA A 86 9.25 -14.04 4.30
C ALA A 86 9.67 -12.59 4.63
N GLU A 87 9.71 -12.26 5.92
CA GLU A 87 10.01 -10.88 6.39
C GLU A 87 11.41 -10.42 5.96
N GLU A 88 12.37 -11.33 5.90
CA GLU A 88 13.73 -11.05 5.45
C GLU A 88 13.83 -10.69 3.95
N CYS A 89 12.82 -11.02 3.16
CA CYS A 89 12.75 -10.69 1.73
C CYS A 89 12.03 -9.38 1.45
N LEU A 90 11.50 -8.73 2.48
CA LEU A 90 10.85 -7.43 2.36
C LEU A 90 11.89 -6.33 2.20
N VAL A 91 11.67 -5.44 1.24
CA VAL A 91 12.49 -4.24 1.04
C VAL A 91 12.27 -3.25 2.19
N LEU A 92 11.03 -3.16 2.65
CA LEU A 92 10.57 -2.37 3.79
C LEU A 92 9.49 -3.15 4.55
N PRO A 93 9.27 -2.89 5.85
CA PRO A 93 8.11 -3.44 6.56
C PRO A 93 6.81 -3.14 5.82
N ARG A 94 5.85 -4.07 5.87
CA ARG A 94 4.54 -3.91 5.22
C ARG A 94 3.87 -2.63 5.69
N ARG A 95 3.38 -1.84 4.74
CA ARG A 95 2.79 -0.52 5.01
C ARG A 95 1.28 -0.60 4.89
N ARG A 96 0.58 -0.47 6.02
CA ARG A 96 -0.87 -0.44 6.05
C ARG A 96 -1.36 1.00 5.86
N PHE A 97 -2.34 1.16 4.98
CA PHE A 97 -3.00 2.43 4.69
C PHE A 97 -4.41 2.43 5.24
N GLY A 98 -4.75 3.58 5.79
CA GLY A 98 -5.98 3.80 6.49
C GLY A 98 -7.20 3.89 5.59
N CYS A 99 -8.33 3.60 6.21
CA CYS A 99 -9.70 3.70 5.74
C CYS A 99 -10.13 5.12 5.38
N ASN A 100 -9.39 6.17 5.72
CA ASN A 100 -9.75 7.54 5.38
C ASN A 100 -9.02 8.05 4.12
N THR A 101 -8.27 7.19 3.44
CA THR A 101 -7.46 7.55 2.28
C THR A 101 -7.81 6.70 1.06
N ALA A 102 -7.83 7.32 -0.12
CA ALA A 102 -7.89 6.64 -1.42
C ALA A 102 -6.54 6.66 -2.14
N ARG A 103 -5.50 7.15 -1.45
CA ARG A 103 -4.14 7.33 -1.93
C ARG A 103 -3.15 7.16 -0.79
N GLY A 104 -2.01 6.58 -1.09
CA GLY A 104 -0.95 6.26 -0.14
C GLY A 104 0.41 6.49 -0.77
N ASN A 105 1.38 6.81 0.06
CA ASN A 105 2.75 7.06 -0.36
C ASN A 105 3.73 6.36 0.60
N GLU A 106 4.74 5.73 0.03
CA GLU A 106 5.93 5.23 0.72
C GLU A 106 7.16 5.99 0.17
N PRO A 107 7.68 7.01 0.87
CA PRO A 107 8.64 7.95 0.31
C PRO A 107 10.09 7.47 0.30
N GLU A 108 10.42 6.40 1.05
CA GLU A 108 11.81 5.99 1.32
C GLU A 108 12.14 4.60 0.77
N VAL A 109 11.61 4.25 -0.41
CA VAL A 109 11.92 2.96 -1.06
C VAL A 109 13.32 3.02 -1.68
N PRO A 110 14.26 2.12 -1.32
CA PRO A 110 15.58 2.07 -1.93
C PRO A 110 15.51 2.01 -3.45
N ALA A 111 16.36 2.78 -4.13
CA ALA A 111 16.48 2.67 -5.58
C ALA A 111 17.17 1.36 -5.98
N SER A 112 16.75 0.77 -7.09
CA SER A 112 17.29 -0.49 -7.60
C SER A 112 17.18 -0.54 -9.12
N ASP A 113 18.22 -1.06 -9.79
CA ASP A 113 18.19 -1.35 -11.22
C ASP A 113 17.42 -2.65 -11.54
N GLU A 114 17.26 -3.53 -10.54
CA GLU A 114 16.42 -4.72 -10.59
C GLU A 114 15.00 -4.41 -10.09
N PRO A 115 13.95 -5.01 -10.66
CA PRO A 115 12.58 -4.72 -10.27
C PRO A 115 12.24 -5.34 -8.91
N TYR A 116 11.56 -4.57 -8.06
CA TYR A 116 10.85 -5.12 -6.91
C TYR A 116 9.48 -5.63 -7.31
N ARG A 117 8.95 -6.57 -6.52
CA ARG A 117 7.56 -6.99 -6.61
C ARG A 117 6.73 -6.25 -5.57
N PHE A 118 5.66 -5.64 -6.05
CA PHE A 118 4.68 -4.86 -5.31
C PHE A 118 3.39 -5.68 -5.22
N THR A 119 2.99 -6.03 -4.01
CA THR A 119 1.73 -6.71 -3.73
C THR A 119 0.84 -5.77 -2.93
N LEU A 120 -0.38 -5.55 -3.39
CA LEU A 120 -1.42 -4.96 -2.55
C LEU A 120 -2.26 -6.07 -1.96
N ARG A 121 -2.52 -5.99 -0.66
CA ARG A 121 -3.42 -6.88 0.07
C ARG A 121 -4.61 -6.05 0.57
N ALA A 122 -5.81 -6.60 0.47
CA ALA A 122 -6.95 -6.06 1.19
C ALA A 122 -6.89 -6.58 2.63
N VAL A 123 -7.26 -5.74 3.59
CA VAL A 123 -7.34 -6.10 5.01
C VAL A 123 -8.70 -5.68 5.54
N VAL A 124 -9.42 -6.61 6.15
CA VAL A 124 -10.67 -6.34 6.86
C VAL A 124 -10.39 -6.32 8.36
N GLY A 125 -10.67 -5.20 9.02
CA GLY A 125 -10.52 -5.08 10.48
C GLY A 125 -11.87 -4.89 11.15
N ALA A 126 -12.16 -5.59 12.24
CA ALA A 126 -13.36 -5.35 13.06
C ALA A 126 -12.99 -5.32 14.55
N SER A 127 -12.75 -4.11 15.06
CA SER A 127 -12.23 -3.88 16.41
C SER A 127 -13.20 -4.34 17.52
N SER A 128 -14.52 -4.29 17.26
CA SER A 128 -15.53 -4.74 18.23
C SER A 128 -15.50 -6.24 18.50
N ILE A 129 -14.86 -7.02 17.63
CA ILE A 129 -14.73 -8.47 17.74
C ILE A 129 -13.27 -8.96 17.64
N ASP A 130 -12.29 -8.05 17.74
CA ASP A 130 -10.85 -8.35 17.68
C ASP A 130 -10.41 -9.13 16.42
N VAL A 131 -10.94 -8.74 15.26
CA VAL A 131 -10.59 -9.32 13.96
C VAL A 131 -9.63 -8.42 13.20
N ASP A 132 -8.51 -8.98 12.74
CA ASP A 132 -7.63 -8.44 11.70
C ASP A 132 -7.42 -9.52 10.63
N CYS A 133 -8.09 -9.36 9.49
CA CYS A 133 -8.23 -10.37 8.45
C CYS A 133 -7.48 -9.92 7.19
N PRO A 134 -6.19 -10.29 7.04
CA PRO A 134 -5.47 -10.08 5.79
C PRO A 134 -6.00 -11.05 4.72
N GLU A 135 -6.07 -10.57 3.48
CA GLU A 135 -6.42 -11.37 2.30
C GLU A 135 -7.80 -12.05 2.40
N PRO A 136 -8.88 -11.29 2.71
CA PRO A 136 -10.24 -11.83 2.79
C PRO A 136 -10.66 -12.43 1.45
N THR A 137 -11.29 -13.60 1.49
CA THR A 137 -11.66 -14.35 0.27
C THR A 137 -12.77 -13.69 -0.55
N CYS A 138 -13.52 -12.78 0.07
CA CYS A 138 -14.60 -12.03 -0.55
C CYS A 138 -14.12 -10.75 -1.27
N ILE A 139 -12.82 -10.44 -1.26
CA ILE A 139 -12.25 -9.27 -1.95
C ILE A 139 -11.29 -9.73 -3.04
N ALA A 140 -11.61 -9.41 -4.29
CA ALA A 140 -10.71 -9.59 -5.41
C ALA A 140 -9.71 -8.43 -5.47
N VAL A 141 -8.43 -8.74 -5.34
CA VAL A 141 -7.32 -7.80 -5.38
C VAL A 141 -6.52 -8.01 -6.68
N PRO A 142 -6.02 -6.95 -7.34
CA PRO A 142 -5.20 -7.11 -8.53
C PRO A 142 -3.90 -7.88 -8.27
N ALA A 143 -3.45 -8.64 -9.26
CA ALA A 143 -2.21 -9.40 -9.17
C ALA A 143 -0.98 -8.50 -8.88
N PRO A 144 0.07 -9.05 -8.22
CA PRO A 144 1.31 -8.33 -7.96
C PRO A 144 1.93 -7.76 -9.23
N ARG A 145 2.67 -6.66 -9.08
CA ARG A 145 3.34 -5.96 -10.19
C ARG A 145 4.83 -5.83 -9.91
N GLU A 146 5.63 -5.91 -10.96
CA GLU A 146 7.07 -5.68 -10.86
C GLU A 146 7.44 -4.32 -11.45
N ARG A 147 8.23 -3.53 -10.70
CA ARG A 147 8.67 -2.18 -11.10
C ARG A 147 10.08 -1.90 -10.57
N VAL A 148 10.83 -1.14 -11.35
CA VAL A 148 12.11 -0.54 -10.97
C VAL A 148 11.82 0.74 -10.20
N VAL A 149 12.52 0.96 -9.08
CA VAL A 149 12.45 2.20 -8.31
C VAL A 149 13.69 3.02 -8.62
N GLU A 150 13.49 4.19 -9.20
CA GLU A 150 14.58 5.11 -9.54
C GLU A 150 14.77 6.18 -8.45
N ALA A 151 16.04 6.49 -8.17
CA ALA A 151 16.45 7.54 -7.25
C ALA A 151 15.77 8.90 -7.58
N GLY A 152 15.14 9.51 -6.57
CA GLY A 152 14.48 10.81 -6.68
C GLY A 152 13.24 10.82 -7.58
N ARG A 153 12.68 9.65 -7.95
CA ARG A 153 11.47 9.53 -8.76
C ARG A 153 10.31 8.92 -7.99
N VAL A 154 9.11 9.25 -8.45
CA VAL A 154 7.87 8.61 -8.01
C VAL A 154 7.56 7.44 -8.93
N THR A 155 7.47 6.25 -8.35
CA THR A 155 6.97 5.04 -8.99
C THR A 155 5.47 4.95 -8.70
N ASP A 156 4.66 5.27 -9.71
CA ASP A 156 3.19 5.23 -9.60
C ASP A 156 2.67 3.81 -9.85
N LEU A 157 2.08 3.23 -8.82
CA LEU A 157 1.27 2.03 -8.89
C LEU A 157 -0.18 2.49 -9.14
N GLN A 158 -0.54 2.61 -10.44
CA GLN A 158 -1.85 3.03 -10.95
C GLN A 158 -3.06 2.59 -10.10
N VAL A 159 -4.18 3.31 -10.20
CA VAL A 159 -5.45 3.04 -9.51
C VAL A 159 -5.82 1.53 -9.45
N TYR A 160 -5.83 0.98 -8.24
CA TYR A 160 -6.31 -0.37 -7.96
C TYR A 160 -7.79 -0.34 -7.67
N GLN A 161 -8.55 -1.14 -8.41
CA GLN A 161 -9.95 -1.41 -8.12
C GLN A 161 -10.02 -2.75 -7.37
N LEU A 162 -10.42 -2.69 -6.11
CA LEU A 162 -10.61 -3.87 -5.26
C LEU A 162 -12.11 -4.19 -5.23
N ALA A 163 -12.50 -5.34 -5.77
CA ALA A 163 -13.91 -5.69 -5.87
C ALA A 163 -14.34 -6.53 -4.66
N VAL A 164 -15.36 -6.07 -3.95
CA VAL A 164 -15.93 -6.72 -2.77
C VAL A 164 -17.23 -7.43 -3.16
N ASP A 165 -17.37 -8.69 -2.79
CA ASP A 165 -18.62 -9.43 -2.94
C ASP A 165 -19.57 -9.08 -1.78
N VAL A 166 -20.35 -8.01 -1.93
CA VAL A 166 -21.38 -7.60 -0.97
C VAL A 166 -22.72 -8.20 -1.38
N ASP A 167 -23.39 -8.92 -0.47
CA ASP A 167 -24.77 -9.36 -0.70
C ASP A 167 -25.73 -8.17 -0.57
N ARG A 168 -26.05 -7.57 -1.72
CA ARG A 168 -27.02 -6.47 -1.82
C ARG A 168 -28.46 -6.86 -1.45
N ASN A 169 -28.79 -8.17 -1.37
CA ASN A 169 -30.15 -8.61 -1.00
C ASN A 169 -30.36 -8.69 0.52
N ALA A 170 -29.29 -8.67 1.31
CA ALA A 170 -29.30 -8.77 2.77
C ALA A 170 -29.07 -7.41 3.48
N GLY A 171 -29.32 -6.29 2.80
CA GLY A 171 -29.22 -4.96 3.39
C GLY A 171 -27.81 -4.34 3.35
N GLU A 172 -27.05 -4.62 2.28
CA GLU A 172 -25.72 -4.04 2.02
C GLU A 172 -24.68 -4.34 3.11
N ARG A 173 -24.81 -5.51 3.76
CA ARG A 173 -23.87 -5.98 4.78
C ARG A 173 -22.86 -6.94 4.20
N LEU A 174 -21.62 -6.84 4.68
CA LEU A 174 -20.59 -7.84 4.40
C LEU A 174 -20.65 -8.95 5.45
N ASP A 175 -20.82 -10.20 5.02
CA ASP A 175 -20.72 -11.38 5.88
C ASP A 175 -19.24 -11.70 6.11
N LEU A 176 -18.75 -11.41 7.33
CA LEU A 176 -17.33 -11.58 7.66
C LEU A 176 -16.94 -13.06 7.82
N GLU A 177 -17.87 -13.95 8.19
CA GLU A 177 -17.63 -15.40 8.23
C GLU A 177 -17.48 -15.94 6.81
N ALA A 178 -18.36 -15.51 5.90
CA ALA A 178 -18.26 -15.87 4.47
C ALA A 178 -16.98 -15.33 3.81
N CYS A 179 -16.46 -14.19 4.30
CA CYS A 179 -15.17 -13.64 3.90
C CYS A 179 -13.95 -14.41 4.45
N GLY A 180 -14.14 -15.32 5.41
CA GLY A 180 -13.06 -16.04 6.11
C GLY A 180 -12.39 -15.23 7.22
N CYS A 181 -13.08 -14.23 7.77
CA CYS A 181 -12.56 -13.29 8.78
C CYS A 181 -13.08 -13.56 10.20
N ALA A 182 -13.95 -14.56 10.39
CA ALA A 182 -14.51 -14.95 11.68
C ALA A 182 -14.73 -16.47 11.74
#